data_AF-A0A1Y2CQ49-F1
#
_entry.id   AF-A0A1Y2CQ49-F1
#
_cell.length_a   1.000
_cell.length_b   1.000
_cell.length_c   1.000
_cell.angle_alpha   90.00
_cell.angle_beta   90.00
_cell.angle_gamma   90.00
#
_symmetry.space_group_name_H-M   'P 1'
#
loop_
_entity.id
_entity.type
_entity.pdbx_description
1 polymer ?
#
loop_
_entity_poly.entity_id
_entity_poly.type
_entity_poly.pdbx_seq_one_letter_code
_entity_poly.pdbx_strand_id
1 'polypeptide(L)'
;MKKRTKGEKKAQKAAEKAFEFLDPTCPRKPPKPFMIYCAKQRELGRGTGFEAEDTEFFLKEWNAAEKKVRAPFKEEAKKLKDKYSQDRKKYLAKRAGKVVPLPKPRNLPLHVREARLEKEELKRARREGDAAKKAARYAASLAASGAPSLSPSPVTASKPPVESTNESN
;
A
#
# COMPACT_ATOMS: atom_id res chain seq x y z
N MET A 1 24.83 -8.37 -15.58
CA MET A 1 23.80 -8.55 -14.52
C MET A 1 23.20 -7.20 -14.13
N LYS A 2 21.96 -6.88 -14.53
CA LYS A 2 21.28 -5.63 -14.12
C LYS A 2 20.89 -5.70 -12.64
N LYS A 3 21.48 -4.85 -11.79
CA LYS A 3 21.14 -4.76 -10.36
C LYS A 3 19.74 -4.15 -10.21
N ARG A 4 18.80 -4.89 -9.60
CA ARG A 4 17.43 -4.41 -9.34
C ARG A 4 17.45 -3.17 -8.46
N THR A 5 16.63 -2.18 -8.80
CA THR A 5 16.53 -0.92 -8.06
C THR A 5 15.89 -1.13 -6.68
N LYS A 6 16.17 -0.23 -5.71
CA LYS A 6 15.58 -0.26 -4.35
C LYS A 6 14.03 -0.27 -4.40
N GLY A 7 13.45 0.37 -5.41
CA GLY A 7 12.01 0.41 -5.66
C GLY A 7 11.42 -0.94 -6.06
N GLU A 8 12.05 -1.67 -6.98
CA GLU A 8 11.60 -3.00 -7.43
C GLU A 8 11.70 -4.05 -6.32
N LYS A 9 12.78 -4.01 -5.51
CA LYS A 9 12.92 -4.91 -4.35
C LYS A 9 11.80 -4.70 -3.33
N LYS A 10 11.39 -3.45 -3.09
CA LYS A 10 10.27 -3.12 -2.17
C LYS A 10 8.93 -3.59 -2.73
N ALA A 11 8.72 -3.48 -4.05
CA ALA A 11 7.49 -3.92 -4.71
C ALA A 11 7.35 -5.45 -4.72
N GLN A 12 8.42 -6.19 -5.03
CA GLN A 12 8.43 -7.66 -4.96
C GLN A 12 8.13 -8.14 -3.54
N LYS A 13 8.75 -7.53 -2.52
CA LYS A 13 8.51 -7.88 -1.11
C LYS A 13 7.07 -7.58 -0.66
N ALA A 14 6.47 -6.52 -1.17
CA ALA A 14 5.07 -6.18 -0.87
C ALA A 14 4.09 -7.17 -1.53
N ALA A 15 4.34 -7.54 -2.78
CA ALA A 15 3.53 -8.52 -3.49
C ALA A 15 3.65 -9.92 -2.86
N GLU A 16 4.86 -10.31 -2.46
CA GLU A 16 5.10 -11.56 -1.76
C GLU A 16 4.38 -11.59 -0.41
N LYS A 17 4.41 -10.48 0.33
CA LYS A 17 3.70 -10.34 1.61
C LYS A 17 2.18 -10.33 1.44
N ALA A 18 1.67 -9.74 0.36
CA ALA A 18 0.25 -9.79 0.03
C ALA A 18 -0.16 -11.23 -0.29
N PHE A 19 0.65 -11.96 -1.06
CA PHE A 19 0.38 -13.37 -1.33
C PHE A 19 0.47 -14.23 -0.07
N GLU A 20 1.51 -14.09 0.76
CA GLU A 20 1.63 -14.76 2.06
C GLU A 20 0.42 -14.50 2.97
N PHE A 21 -0.23 -13.33 2.84
CA PHE A 21 -1.43 -13.01 3.60
C PHE A 21 -2.68 -13.71 3.07
N LEU A 22 -2.80 -13.89 1.75
CA LEU A 22 -3.92 -14.58 1.12
C LEU A 22 -3.77 -16.10 1.15
N ASP A 23 -2.55 -16.63 1.24
CA ASP A 23 -2.30 -18.06 1.23
C ASP A 23 -2.71 -18.69 2.59
N PRO A 24 -3.76 -19.54 2.63
CA PRO A 24 -4.20 -20.19 3.86
C PRO A 24 -3.17 -21.20 4.40
N THR A 25 -2.23 -21.65 3.57
CA THR A 25 -1.15 -22.55 3.97
C THR A 25 0.07 -21.82 4.53
N CYS A 26 0.12 -20.49 4.39
CA CYS A 26 1.19 -19.69 4.97
C CYS A 26 0.99 -19.61 6.50
N PRO A 27 2.00 -20.00 7.31
CA PRO A 27 1.89 -19.87 8.75
C PRO A 27 1.69 -18.40 9.11
N ARG A 28 0.71 -18.11 9.99
CA ARG A 28 0.46 -16.76 10.51
C ARG A 28 1.52 -16.38 11.52
N LYS A 29 1.77 -15.08 11.66
CA LYS A 29 2.78 -14.56 12.60
C LYS A 29 2.42 -14.95 14.04
N PRO A 30 3.40 -15.37 14.85
CA PRO A 30 3.15 -15.74 16.23
C PRO A 30 2.80 -14.49 17.06
N PRO A 31 1.95 -14.65 18.10
CA PRO A 31 1.60 -13.56 18.99
C PRO A 31 2.84 -13.07 19.75
N LYS A 32 2.90 -11.75 19.98
CA LYS A 32 3.94 -11.12 20.81
C LYS A 32 3.65 -11.39 22.31
N PRO A 33 4.64 -11.26 23.21
CA PRO A 33 4.44 -11.49 24.65
C PRO A 33 3.25 -10.73 25.24
N PHE A 34 3.10 -9.45 24.89
CA PHE A 34 1.97 -8.62 25.31
C PHE A 34 0.62 -9.13 24.79
N MET A 35 0.56 -9.67 23.57
CA MET A 35 -0.69 -10.22 23.03
C MET A 35 -1.11 -11.50 23.77
N ILE A 36 -0.13 -12.31 24.19
CA ILE A 36 -0.39 -13.49 25.03
C ILE A 36 -0.87 -13.06 26.42
N TYR A 37 -0.28 -11.99 26.97
CA TYR A 37 -0.75 -11.38 28.20
C TYR A 37 -2.21 -10.91 28.09
N CYS A 38 -2.54 -10.09 27.08
CA CYS A 38 -3.91 -9.62 26.88
C CYS A 38 -4.91 -10.77 26.69
N ALA A 39 -4.52 -11.83 25.97
CA ALA A 39 -5.38 -13.02 25.82
C ALA A 39 -5.69 -13.65 27.19
N LYS A 40 -4.67 -13.88 28.02
CA LYS A 40 -4.84 -14.43 29.38
C LYS A 40 -5.66 -13.50 30.29
N GLN A 41 -5.46 -12.18 30.23
CA GLN A 41 -6.27 -11.24 31.03
C GLN A 41 -7.75 -11.24 30.62
N ARG A 42 -8.04 -11.41 29.32
CA ARG A 42 -9.42 -11.56 28.82
C ARG A 42 -10.04 -12.88 29.25
N GLU A 43 -9.28 -13.97 29.24
CA GLU A 43 -9.73 -15.27 29.76
C GLU A 43 -10.06 -15.19 31.27
N LEU A 44 -9.36 -14.34 32.01
CA LEU A 44 -9.63 -14.04 33.42
C LEU A 44 -10.80 -13.06 33.63
N GLY A 45 -11.50 -12.64 32.57
CA GLY A 45 -12.64 -11.74 32.65
C GLY A 45 -12.31 -10.28 32.97
N ARG A 46 -11.03 -9.87 32.91
CA ARG A 46 -10.61 -8.48 33.15
C ARG A 46 -10.84 -7.55 31.95
N GLY A 47 -11.50 -8.04 30.90
CA GLY A 47 -11.85 -7.25 29.73
C GLY A 47 -12.85 -7.99 28.83
N THR A 48 -13.68 -7.23 28.14
CA THR A 48 -14.68 -7.74 27.18
C THR A 48 -14.02 -8.18 25.87
N GLY A 49 -12.76 -7.79 25.66
CA GLY A 49 -11.97 -8.17 24.50
C GLY A 49 -12.27 -7.38 23.22
N PHE A 50 -13.26 -6.49 23.28
CA PHE A 50 -13.68 -5.64 22.17
C PHE A 50 -13.40 -4.15 22.43
N GLU A 51 -13.30 -3.74 23.69
CA GLU A 51 -13.08 -2.35 24.07
C GLU A 51 -11.62 -1.91 23.89
N ALA A 52 -11.44 -0.73 23.30
CA ALA A 52 -10.13 -0.12 23.12
C ALA A 52 -9.48 0.23 24.48
N GLU A 53 -10.31 0.58 25.47
CA GLU A 53 -9.90 0.97 26.83
C GLU A 53 -9.20 -0.17 27.58
N ASP A 54 -9.68 -1.41 27.43
CA ASP A 54 -9.03 -2.62 27.97
C ASP A 54 -7.58 -2.73 27.49
N THR A 55 -7.36 -2.45 26.21
CA THR A 55 -6.04 -2.59 25.60
C THR A 55 -5.07 -1.54 26.14
N GLU A 56 -5.54 -0.32 26.37
CA GLU A 56 -4.75 0.74 26.99
C GLU A 56 -4.44 0.44 28.46
N PHE A 57 -5.42 -0.06 29.21
CA PHE A 57 -5.25 -0.45 30.60
C PHE A 57 -4.22 -1.57 30.73
N PHE A 58 -4.34 -2.64 29.93
CA PHE A 58 -3.36 -3.72 29.91
C PHE A 58 -1.98 -3.25 29.45
N LEU A 59 -1.90 -2.28 28.54
CA LEU A 59 -0.63 -1.74 28.09
C LEU A 59 0.08 -0.95 29.21
N LYS A 60 -0.67 -0.14 29.97
CA LYS A 60 -0.15 0.59 31.15
C LYS A 60 0.34 -0.40 32.21
N GLU A 61 -0.48 -1.40 32.54
CA GLU A 61 -0.14 -2.45 33.50
C GLU A 61 1.08 -3.27 33.04
N TRP A 62 1.11 -3.66 31.77
CA TRP A 62 2.24 -4.37 31.18
C TRP A 62 3.52 -3.56 31.25
N ASN A 63 3.46 -2.24 31.02
CA ASN A 63 4.65 -1.38 31.08
C ASN A 63 5.12 -1.11 32.51
N ALA A 64 4.24 -1.15 33.51
CA ALA A 64 4.57 -1.06 34.92
C ALA A 64 5.05 -2.40 35.52
N ALA A 65 4.60 -3.53 34.98
CA ALA A 65 4.90 -4.87 35.52
C ALA A 65 6.40 -5.20 35.54
N GLU A 66 6.87 -5.87 36.59
CA GLU A 66 8.27 -6.27 36.73
C GLU A 66 8.69 -7.28 35.65
N LYS A 67 10.00 -7.33 35.36
CA LYS A 67 10.58 -8.28 34.38
C LYS A 67 10.22 -9.73 34.69
N LYS A 68 10.06 -10.08 35.98
CA LYS A 68 9.67 -11.42 36.45
C LYS A 68 8.26 -11.81 36.00
N VAL A 69 7.30 -10.88 36.11
CA VAL A 69 5.92 -11.09 35.66
C VAL A 69 5.87 -11.24 34.14
N ARG A 70 6.69 -10.48 33.40
CA ARG A 70 6.75 -10.56 31.93
C ARG A 70 7.52 -11.78 31.40
N ALA A 71 8.40 -12.38 32.21
CA ALA A 71 9.27 -13.49 31.81
C ALA A 71 8.51 -14.70 31.25
N PRO A 72 7.47 -15.26 31.92
CA PRO A 72 6.74 -16.42 31.39
C PRO A 72 6.12 -16.13 30.02
N PHE A 73 5.52 -14.95 29.82
CA PHE A 73 4.93 -14.57 28.53
C PHE A 73 5.98 -14.37 27.43
N LYS A 74 7.20 -13.93 27.79
CA LYS A 74 8.32 -13.84 26.85
C LYS A 74 8.82 -15.21 26.43
N GLU A 75 8.94 -16.14 27.36
CA GLU A 75 9.33 -17.53 27.08
C GLU A 75 8.27 -18.25 26.23
N GLU A 76 6.97 -18.07 26.53
CA GLU A 76 5.87 -18.58 25.71
C GLU A 76 5.93 -18.02 24.29
N ALA A 77 6.10 -16.70 24.14
CA ALA A 77 6.23 -16.07 22.82
C ALA A 77 7.47 -16.56 22.07
N LYS A 78 8.58 -16.83 22.77
CA LYS A 78 9.81 -17.38 22.18
C LYS A 78 9.56 -18.78 21.63
N LYS A 79 8.92 -19.66 22.40
CA LYS A 79 8.53 -21.00 21.94
C LYS A 79 7.64 -20.95 20.68
N LEU A 80 6.65 -20.06 20.66
CA LEU A 80 5.79 -19.86 19.48
C LEU A 80 6.55 -19.30 18.28
N LYS A 81 7.52 -18.40 18.52
CA LYS A 81 8.40 -17.88 17.48
C LYS A 81 9.31 -18.94 16.88
N ASP A 82 9.83 -19.85 17.68
CA ASP A 82 10.70 -20.92 17.21
C ASP A 82 9.92 -21.94 16.37
N LYS A 83 8.72 -22.33 16.82
CA LYS A 83 7.78 -23.14 16.02
C LYS A 83 7.45 -22.47 14.68
N TYR A 84 7.05 -21.19 14.72
CA TYR A 84 6.79 -20.41 13.51
C TYR A 84 7.99 -20.35 12.57
N SER A 85 9.20 -20.20 13.10
CA SER A 85 10.43 -20.18 12.30
C SER A 85 10.63 -21.48 11.54
N GLN A 86 10.38 -22.63 12.18
CA GLN A 86 10.45 -23.94 11.54
C GLN A 86 9.36 -24.11 10.48
N ASP A 87 8.11 -23.81 10.81
CA ASP A 87 6.99 -23.95 9.87
C ASP A 87 7.13 -22.99 8.68
N ARG A 88 7.63 -21.78 8.91
CA ARG A 88 7.92 -20.82 7.84
C ARG A 88 9.04 -21.33 6.93
N LYS A 89 10.09 -21.95 7.48
CA LYS A 89 11.14 -22.58 6.66
C LYS A 89 10.57 -23.71 5.80
N LYS A 90 9.73 -24.59 6.38
CA LYS A 90 9.06 -25.67 5.64
C LYS A 90 8.14 -25.14 4.54
N TYR A 91 7.34 -24.12 4.84
CA TYR A 91 6.47 -23.44 3.88
C TYR A 91 7.28 -22.81 2.73
N LEU A 92 8.36 -22.10 3.05
CA LEU A 92 9.24 -21.51 2.03
C LEU A 92 9.94 -22.58 1.18
N ALA A 93 10.39 -23.68 1.79
CA ALA A 93 11.00 -24.81 1.07
C ALA A 93 9.98 -25.47 0.12
N LYS A 94 8.74 -25.66 0.55
CA LYS A 94 7.65 -26.20 -0.29
C LYS A 94 7.24 -25.23 -1.42
N ARG A 95 7.47 -23.93 -1.23
CA ARG A 95 7.16 -22.87 -2.20
C ARG A 95 8.27 -22.60 -3.21
N ALA A 96 9.52 -23.00 -2.91
CA ALA A 96 10.67 -22.84 -3.80
C ALA A 96 10.46 -23.67 -5.09
N GLY A 97 9.83 -23.06 -6.09
CA GLY A 97 9.46 -23.69 -7.36
C GLY A 97 8.14 -23.18 -7.96
N LYS A 98 7.26 -22.58 -7.16
CA LYS A 98 6.02 -21.95 -7.65
C LYS A 98 6.25 -20.46 -7.86
N VAL A 99 6.50 -20.04 -9.10
CA VAL A 99 6.42 -18.63 -9.50
C VAL A 99 4.96 -18.22 -9.41
N VAL A 100 4.60 -17.57 -8.30
CA VAL A 100 3.22 -17.14 -8.10
C VAL A 100 3.02 -15.80 -8.82
N PRO A 101 2.09 -15.71 -9.79
CA PRO A 101 1.73 -14.43 -10.39
C PRO A 101 1.18 -13.48 -9.33
N LEU A 102 1.54 -12.19 -9.44
CA LEU A 102 1.06 -11.14 -8.55
C LEU A 102 -0.49 -11.18 -8.46
N PRO A 103 -1.10 -11.14 -7.26
CA PRO A 103 -2.54 -11.02 -7.15
C PRO A 103 -3.02 -9.75 -7.86
N LYS A 104 -4.11 -9.86 -8.63
CA LYS A 104 -4.76 -8.73 -9.29
C LYS A 104 -5.13 -7.67 -8.22
N PRO A 105 -5.04 -6.36 -8.53
CA PRO A 105 -5.26 -5.27 -7.56
C PRO A 105 -6.60 -5.34 -6.81
N ARG A 106 -7.61 -6.00 -7.39
CA ARG A 106 -8.93 -6.22 -6.80
C ARG A 106 -8.92 -7.18 -5.60
N ASN A 107 -7.98 -8.12 -5.56
CA ASN A 107 -7.86 -9.12 -4.49
C ASN A 107 -6.84 -8.71 -3.42
N LEU A 108 -6.25 -7.52 -3.52
CA LEU A 108 -5.41 -7.00 -2.46
C LEU A 108 -6.27 -6.36 -1.35
N PRO A 109 -5.81 -6.44 -0.09
CA PRO A 109 -6.46 -5.71 1.00
C PRO A 109 -6.59 -4.22 0.65
N LEU A 110 -7.71 -3.59 1.06
CA LEU A 110 -8.06 -2.20 0.78
C LEU A 110 -6.88 -1.24 1.03
N HIS A 111 -6.25 -1.34 2.20
CA HIS A 111 -5.10 -0.50 2.58
C HIS A 111 -3.89 -0.65 1.63
N VAL A 112 -3.72 -1.80 0.95
CA VAL A 112 -2.63 -2.00 -0.03
C VAL A 112 -3.03 -1.45 -1.39
N ARG A 113 -4.32 -1.52 -1.72
CA ARG A 113 -4.88 -0.97 -2.95
C ARG A 113 -4.80 0.56 -2.94
N GLU A 114 -5.19 1.19 -1.83
CA GLU A 114 -5.10 2.65 -1.61
C GLU A 114 -3.66 3.14 -1.73
N ALA A 115 -2.72 2.53 -1.00
CA ALA A 115 -1.31 2.90 -1.08
C ALA A 115 -0.68 2.72 -2.49
N ARG A 116 -1.24 1.84 -3.32
CA ARG A 116 -0.80 1.68 -4.71
C ARG A 116 -1.37 2.80 -5.60
N LEU A 117 -2.60 3.21 -5.38
CA LEU A 117 -3.24 4.32 -6.09
C LEU A 117 -2.53 5.64 -5.76
N GLU A 118 -2.32 5.96 -4.48
CA GLU A 118 -1.57 7.16 -4.06
C GLU A 118 -0.17 7.21 -4.67
N LYS A 119 0.50 6.05 -4.75
CA LYS A 119 1.84 5.97 -5.33
C LYS A 119 1.83 6.16 -6.85
N GLU A 120 0.77 5.75 -7.55
CA GLU A 120 0.62 6.00 -8.99
C GLU A 120 0.23 7.46 -9.26
N GLU A 121 -0.63 8.06 -8.44
CA GLU A 121 -0.96 9.49 -8.51
C GLU A 121 0.28 10.36 -8.28
N LEU A 122 1.10 10.04 -7.27
CA LEU A 122 2.35 10.77 -7.03
C LEU A 122 3.33 10.67 -8.21
N LYS A 123 3.39 9.51 -8.89
CA LYS A 123 4.21 9.35 -10.10
C LYS A 123 3.64 10.14 -11.27
N ARG A 124 2.31 10.18 -11.41
CA ARG A 124 1.63 10.94 -12.45
C ARG A 124 1.88 12.43 -12.28
N ALA A 125 1.72 12.95 -11.06
CA ALA A 125 2.02 14.33 -10.70
C ALA A 125 3.49 14.69 -10.96
N ARG A 126 4.44 13.79 -10.67
CA ARG A 126 5.85 14.00 -11.04
C ARG A 126 6.07 14.08 -12.55
N ARG A 127 5.46 13.18 -13.32
CA ARG A 127 5.56 13.18 -14.80
C ARG A 127 4.94 14.43 -15.40
N GLU A 128 3.80 14.87 -14.88
CA GLU A 128 3.13 16.10 -15.31
C GLU A 128 3.97 17.33 -14.95
N GLY A 129 4.56 17.37 -13.75
CA GLY A 129 5.49 18.44 -13.36
C GLY A 129 6.77 18.48 -14.22
N ASP A 130 7.34 17.33 -14.55
CA ASP A 130 8.51 17.23 -15.42
C ASP A 130 8.17 17.58 -16.88
N ALA A 131 6.98 17.20 -17.36
CA ALA A 131 6.47 17.57 -18.67
C ALA A 131 6.20 19.08 -18.77
N ALA A 132 5.59 19.68 -17.74
CA ALA A 132 5.37 21.12 -17.66
C ALA A 132 6.69 21.90 -17.65
N LYS A 133 7.70 21.44 -16.89
CA LYS A 133 9.05 22.02 -16.92
C LYS A 133 9.71 21.89 -18.29
N LYS A 134 9.53 20.75 -18.97
CA LYS A 134 10.05 20.54 -20.33
C LYS A 134 9.35 21.45 -21.34
N ALA A 135 8.03 21.60 -21.25
CA ALA A 135 7.24 22.49 -22.10
C ALA A 135 7.60 23.96 -21.86
N ALA A 136 7.79 24.38 -20.61
CA ALA A 136 8.24 25.74 -20.28
C ALA A 136 9.65 26.04 -20.84
N ARG A 137 10.58 25.08 -20.75
CA ARG A 137 11.91 25.21 -21.38
C ARG A 137 11.82 25.32 -22.90
N TYR A 138 10.94 24.53 -23.53
CA TYR A 138 10.73 24.58 -24.98
C TYR A 138 10.10 25.90 -25.42
N ALA A 139 9.07 26.38 -24.72
CA ALA A 139 8.45 27.68 -24.96
C ALA A 139 9.44 28.84 -24.78
N ALA A 140 10.28 28.79 -23.74
CA ALA A 140 11.35 29.77 -23.54
C ALA A 140 12.39 29.73 -24.67
N SER A 141 12.74 28.55 -25.20
CA SER A 141 13.64 28.45 -26.35
C SER A 141 13.03 29.01 -27.65
N LEU A 142 11.71 28.84 -27.85
CA LEU A 142 10.97 29.41 -28.99
C LEU A 142 10.87 30.94 -28.93
N ALA A 143 10.65 31.48 -27.73
CA ALA A 143 10.66 32.92 -27.50
C ALA A 143 12.04 33.53 -27.72
N ALA A 144 13.11 32.83 -27.33
CA ALA A 144 14.49 33.27 -27.53
C ALA A 144 14.95 33.15 -28.99
N SER A 145 14.35 32.27 -29.80
CA SER A 145 14.73 32.07 -31.21
C SER A 145 14.09 33.06 -32.18
N GLY A 146 13.23 33.99 -31.72
CA GLY A 146 12.68 35.07 -32.56
C GLY A 146 11.97 34.58 -33.82
N ALA A 147 11.12 33.55 -33.73
CA ALA A 147 10.34 33.08 -34.88
C ALA A 147 9.24 34.11 -35.24
N PRO A 148 9.11 34.53 -36.51
CA PRO A 148 8.19 35.59 -36.91
C PRO A 148 6.72 35.15 -36.74
N SER A 149 5.94 36.00 -36.07
CA SER A 149 4.50 35.84 -35.89
C SER A 149 3.80 35.95 -37.25
N LEU A 150 3.38 34.82 -37.81
CA LEU A 150 2.35 34.81 -38.85
C LEU A 150 1.01 35.18 -38.20
N SER A 151 0.61 36.43 -38.41
CA SER A 151 -0.69 36.97 -38.05
C SER A 151 -1.80 36.21 -38.79
N PRO A 152 -2.83 35.67 -38.11
CA PRO A 152 -4.03 35.21 -38.78
C PRO A 152 -4.88 36.42 -39.19
N SER A 153 -4.99 36.67 -40.50
CA SER A 153 -5.90 37.67 -41.07
C SER A 153 -7.36 37.32 -40.74
N PRO A 154 -8.20 38.29 -40.31
CA PRO A 154 -9.62 38.06 -40.08
C PRO A 154 -10.37 38.04 -41.42
N VAL A 155 -10.84 36.86 -41.83
CA VAL A 155 -11.76 36.75 -42.96
C VAL A 155 -13.16 37.06 -42.46
N THR A 156 -13.74 38.09 -43.04
CA THR A 156 -15.11 38.56 -42.81
C THR A 156 -16.15 37.64 -43.44
N ALA A 157 -17.36 37.74 -42.88
CA ALA A 157 -18.65 37.62 -43.55
C ALA A 157 -19.39 36.25 -43.54
N SER A 158 -20.53 36.29 -42.82
CA SER A 158 -21.88 36.15 -43.38
C SER A 158 -22.66 34.85 -43.11
N LYS A 159 -23.74 35.07 -42.35
CA LYS A 159 -25.10 34.53 -42.50
C LYS A 159 -25.49 33.27 -41.70
N PRO A 160 -26.45 33.38 -40.76
CA PRO A 160 -27.17 32.23 -40.21
C PRO A 160 -28.35 31.83 -41.12
N PRO A 161 -28.84 30.59 -41.01
CA PRO A 161 -30.29 30.50 -40.90
C PRO A 161 -30.81 29.38 -39.96
N VAL A 162 -31.89 29.78 -39.28
CA VAL A 162 -33.14 29.08 -38.96
C VAL A 162 -33.17 27.82 -38.08
N GLU A 163 -33.85 28.02 -36.94
CA GLU A 163 -34.66 27.05 -36.22
C GLU A 163 -35.51 26.18 -37.15
N SER A 164 -35.55 24.87 -36.88
CA SER A 164 -36.70 24.04 -37.19
C SER A 164 -36.94 23.11 -36.00
N THR A 165 -38.01 23.41 -35.28
CA THR A 165 -38.74 22.48 -34.43
C THR A 165 -39.18 21.27 -35.25
N ASN A 166 -39.21 20.09 -34.62
CA ASN A 166 -40.14 19.03 -35.00
C ASN A 166 -40.49 18.20 -33.76
N GLU A 167 -41.71 18.44 -33.28
CA GLU A 167 -42.52 17.56 -32.45
C GLU A 167 -43.27 16.54 -33.33
N SER A 168 -43.77 15.48 -32.68
CA SER A 168 -44.66 14.40 -33.16
C SER A 168 -43.94 13.27 -33.91
N ASN A 169 -44.08 12.00 -33.50
CA ASN A 169 -45.27 11.29 -33.03
C ASN A 169 -44.88 10.22 -31.99
#